data_AF-A0A1Q5PUR7-F1
#
_entry.id   AF-A0A1Q5PUR7-F1
#
_cell.length_a   1.000
_cell.length_b   1.000
_cell.length_c   1.000
_cell.angle_alpha   90.00
_cell.angle_beta   90.00
_cell.angle_gamma   90.00
#
_symmetry.space_group_name_H-M   'P 1'
#
loop_
_entity.id
_entity.type
_entity.pdbx_description
1 polymer ?
#
loop_
_entity_poly.entity_id
_entity_poly.type
_entity_poly.pdbx_seq_one_letter_code
_entity_poly.pdbx_strand_id
1 'polypeptide(L)'
;MEMETEFGIGQGFALETALAACLQLSWAVTRPVRRESDLLAGRAEVALMRDAARATLTHAAMQNVGTLVSACDSLKQVAPEGVAHYEALLKAYAAGAAAAIARFQ
;
A
#
# COMPACT_ATOMS: atom_id res chain seq x y z
N MET A 1 70.55 -26.62 26.49
CA MET A 1 70.28 -26.48 25.05
C MET A 1 68.77 -26.60 24.93
N GLU A 2 68.02 -25.54 25.26
CA GLU A 2 67.71 -24.40 24.36
C GLU A 2 67.13 -24.95 23.04
N MET A 3 65.92 -24.68 22.56
CA MET A 3 64.77 -23.82 22.89
C MET A 3 63.59 -24.46 22.12
N GLU A 4 62.41 -24.61 22.73
CA GLU A 4 61.22 -23.79 22.45
C GLU A 4 61.02 -23.35 20.98
N THR A 5 59.92 -23.79 20.36
CA THR A 5 58.86 -22.93 19.76
C THR A 5 57.89 -23.76 18.89
N GLU A 6 57.09 -24.62 19.52
CA GLU A 6 55.83 -25.07 18.93
C GLU A 6 54.69 -24.29 19.59
N PHE A 7 54.49 -23.03 19.18
CA PHE A 7 53.33 -22.27 19.61
C PHE A 7 52.73 -21.47 18.45
N GLY A 8 51.48 -21.78 18.13
CA GLY A 8 50.51 -20.75 17.73
C GLY A 8 50.23 -20.56 16.25
N ILE A 9 49.91 -21.62 15.47
CA ILE A 9 49.26 -21.43 14.15
C ILE A 9 47.85 -22.08 14.08
N GLY A 10 47.57 -23.08 14.93
CA GLY A 10 46.29 -23.81 14.89
C GLY A 10 45.08 -23.10 15.52
N GLN A 11 45.28 -22.23 16.52
CA GLN A 11 44.16 -21.62 17.27
C GLN A 11 43.61 -20.33 16.64
N GLY A 12 44.44 -19.56 15.90
CA GLY A 12 43.98 -18.35 15.20
C GLY A 12 43.11 -18.66 13.97
N PHE A 13 43.51 -19.67 13.18
CA PHE A 13 42.79 -20.06 11.96
C PHE A 13 41.41 -20.67 12.26
N ALA A 14 41.28 -21.49 13.30
CA ALA A 14 40.00 -22.05 13.71
C ALA A 14 39.02 -20.98 14.21
N LEU A 15 39.52 -19.96 14.94
CA LEU A 15 38.71 -18.84 15.42
C LEU A 15 38.27 -17.92 14.28
N GLU A 16 39.16 -17.60 13.33
CA GLU A 16 38.82 -16.84 12.12
C GLU A 16 37.78 -17.57 11.26
N THR A 17 37.92 -18.89 11.11
CA THR A 17 36.96 -19.70 10.33
C THR A 17 35.60 -19.74 11.00
N ALA A 18 35.54 -19.86 12.34
CA ALA A 18 34.29 -19.81 13.10
C ALA A 18 33.63 -18.43 13.05
N LEU A 19 34.42 -17.35 13.13
CA LEU A 19 33.92 -15.98 13.02
C LEU A 19 33.38 -15.69 11.61
N ALA A 20 34.09 -16.16 10.59
CA ALA A 20 33.66 -16.08 9.20
C ALA A 20 32.38 -16.87 8.96
N ALA A 21 32.23 -18.07 9.54
CA ALA A 21 31.00 -18.87 9.44
C ALA A 21 29.81 -18.20 10.17
N CYS A 22 30.03 -17.61 11.34
CA CYS A 22 29.00 -16.86 12.07
C CYS A 22 28.57 -15.59 11.34
N LEU A 23 29.52 -14.82 10.80
CA LEU A 23 29.24 -13.69 9.92
C LEU A 23 28.55 -14.16 8.64
N GLN A 24 28.90 -15.35 8.15
CA GLN A 24 28.30 -15.94 6.97
C GLN A 24 26.84 -16.28 7.15
N LEU A 25 26.53 -16.92 8.28
CA LEU A 25 25.18 -17.24 8.70
C LEU A 25 24.37 -15.96 8.98
N SER A 26 25.00 -14.96 9.61
CA SER A 26 24.38 -13.65 9.86
C SER A 26 23.99 -12.94 8.57
N TRP A 27 24.86 -12.88 7.55
CA TRP A 27 24.48 -12.26 6.27
C TRP A 27 23.50 -13.10 5.46
N ALA A 28 23.59 -14.42 5.56
CA ALA A 28 22.67 -15.35 4.90
C ALA A 28 21.24 -15.22 5.45
N VAL A 29 21.07 -14.82 6.72
CA VAL A 29 19.78 -14.49 7.34
C VAL A 29 19.39 -13.03 7.09
N THR A 30 20.34 -12.09 7.09
CA THR A 30 20.05 -10.66 6.90
C THR A 30 19.54 -10.32 5.50
N ARG A 31 20.07 -10.97 4.44
CA ARG A 31 19.63 -10.75 3.06
C ARG A 31 18.17 -11.13 2.77
N PRO A 32 17.69 -12.34 3.13
CA PRO A 32 16.29 -12.70 2.92
C PRO A 32 15.34 -11.84 3.76
N VAL A 33 15.69 -11.51 5.00
CA VAL A 33 14.89 -10.60 5.83
C VAL A 33 14.77 -9.21 5.18
N ARG A 34 15.87 -8.66 4.68
CA ARG A 34 15.86 -7.37 3.98
C ARG A 34 15.02 -7.41 2.71
N ARG A 35 15.15 -8.47 1.90
CA ARG A 35 14.33 -8.65 0.69
C ARG A 35 12.84 -8.73 1.02
N GLU A 36 12.47 -9.49 2.04
CA GLU A 36 11.07 -9.59 2.47
C GLU A 36 10.54 -8.23 2.99
N SER A 37 11.37 -7.49 3.73
CA SER A 37 11.04 -6.13 4.17
C SER A 37 10.83 -5.18 3.00
N ASP A 38 11.70 -5.22 1.98
CA ASP A 38 11.59 -4.36 0.79
C ASP A 38 10.32 -4.70 -0.02
N LEU A 39 9.99 -5.99 -0.15
CA LEU A 39 8.75 -6.44 -0.78
C LEU A 39 7.52 -6.00 -0.01
N LEU A 40 7.54 -6.10 1.33
CA LEU A 40 6.46 -5.65 2.19
C LEU A 40 6.28 -4.12 2.10
N ALA A 41 7.37 -3.36 2.11
CA ALA A 41 7.35 -1.91 1.95
C ALA A 41 6.72 -1.51 0.61
N GLY A 42 7.12 -2.15 -0.49
CA GLY A 42 6.51 -1.90 -1.80
C GLY A 42 5.02 -2.25 -1.85
N ARG A 43 4.60 -3.37 -1.24
CA ARG A 43 3.17 -3.73 -1.14
C ARG A 43 2.39 -2.72 -0.29
N ALA A 44 2.98 -2.24 0.80
CA ALA A 44 2.36 -1.23 1.66
C ALA A 44 2.19 0.10 0.92
N GLU A 45 3.20 0.53 0.15
CA GLU A 45 3.13 1.75 -0.67
C GLU A 45 2.00 1.65 -1.71
N VAL A 46 1.92 0.53 -2.44
CA VAL A 46 0.83 0.29 -3.39
C VAL A 46 -0.55 0.33 -2.71
N ALA A 47 -0.67 -0.27 -1.51
CA ALA A 47 -1.92 -0.26 -0.75
C ALA A 47 -2.31 1.16 -0.31
N LEU A 48 -1.36 1.96 0.17
CA LEU A 48 -1.58 3.36 0.56
C LEU A 48 -2.00 4.22 -0.65
N MET A 49 -1.33 4.07 -1.79
CA MET A 49 -1.69 4.80 -3.02
C MET A 49 -3.09 4.43 -3.49
N ARG A 50 -3.48 3.16 -3.39
CA ARG A 50 -4.83 2.69 -3.73
C ARG A 50 -5.88 3.28 -2.80
N ASP A 51 -5.63 3.30 -1.51
CA ASP A 51 -6.55 3.89 -0.53
C ASP A 51 -6.71 5.39 -0.75
N ALA A 52 -5.60 6.11 -0.93
CA ALA A 52 -5.60 7.54 -1.25
C ALA A 52 -6.42 7.84 -2.52
N ALA A 53 -6.23 7.05 -3.59
CA ALA A 53 -7.00 7.20 -4.81
C ALA A 53 -8.50 6.93 -4.60
N ARG A 54 -8.88 5.90 -3.82
CA ARG A 54 -10.29 5.67 -3.46
C ARG A 54 -10.87 6.84 -2.68
N ALA A 55 -10.12 7.40 -1.72
CA ALA A 55 -10.56 8.56 -0.94
C ALA A 55 -10.78 9.78 -1.84
N THR A 56 -9.85 10.06 -2.76
CA THR A 56 -9.99 11.15 -3.74
C THR A 56 -11.21 10.96 -4.65
N LEU A 57 -11.41 9.76 -5.20
CA LEU A 57 -12.57 9.45 -6.04
C LEU A 57 -13.89 9.57 -5.27
N THR A 58 -13.90 9.12 -4.01
CA THR A 58 -15.07 9.24 -3.13
C THR A 58 -15.39 10.71 -2.86
N HIS A 59 -14.38 11.51 -2.54
CA HIS A 59 -14.55 12.94 -2.33
C HIS A 59 -15.12 13.64 -3.58
N ALA A 60 -14.56 13.35 -4.76
CA ALA A 60 -15.06 13.89 -6.03
C ALA A 60 -16.51 13.46 -6.31
N ALA A 61 -16.85 12.19 -6.07
CA ALA A 61 -18.22 11.71 -6.23
C ALA A 61 -19.20 12.43 -5.29
N MET A 62 -18.82 12.68 -4.04
CA MET A 62 -19.64 13.45 -3.09
C MET A 62 -19.86 14.89 -3.56
N GLN A 63 -18.81 15.56 -4.06
CA GLN A 63 -18.94 16.91 -4.62
C GLN A 63 -19.91 16.94 -5.80
N ASN A 64 -19.77 15.99 -6.74
CA ASN A 64 -20.66 15.86 -7.89
C ASN A 64 -22.11 15.59 -7.48
N VAL A 65 -22.35 14.71 -6.50
CA VAL A 65 -23.68 14.47 -5.92
C VAL A 65 -24.26 15.77 -5.36
N GLY A 66 -23.47 16.55 -4.61
CA GLY A 66 -23.91 17.85 -4.09
C GLY A 66 -24.31 18.83 -5.19
N THR A 67 -23.52 18.93 -6.26
CA THR A 67 -23.85 19.75 -7.44
C THR A 67 -25.14 19.28 -8.11
N LEU A 68 -25.31 17.96 -8.29
CA LEU A 68 -26.51 17.39 -8.91
C LEU A 68 -27.76 17.58 -8.05
N VAL A 69 -27.66 17.49 -6.72
CA VAL A 69 -28.77 17.78 -5.80
C VAL A 69 -29.23 19.23 -5.96
N SER A 70 -28.29 20.19 -5.94
CA SER A 70 -28.62 21.60 -6.13
C SER A 70 -29.28 21.88 -7.48
N ALA A 71 -28.80 21.22 -8.54
CA ALA A 71 -29.43 21.28 -9.86
C ALA A 71 -30.84 20.66 -9.86
N CYS A 72 -31.03 19.52 -9.19
CA CYS A 72 -32.35 18.89 -9.04
C CYS A 72 -33.31 19.84 -8.32
N ASP A 73 -32.92 20.45 -7.20
CA ASP A 73 -33.78 21.35 -6.44
C ASP A 73 -34.21 22.56 -7.27
N SER A 74 -33.31 23.08 -8.11
CA SER A 74 -33.64 24.15 -9.06
C SER A 74 -34.63 23.68 -10.13
N LEU A 75 -34.44 22.49 -10.69
CA LEU A 75 -35.32 21.91 -11.71
C LEU A 75 -36.70 21.54 -11.16
N LYS A 76 -36.80 21.11 -9.89
CA LYS A 76 -38.07 20.82 -9.21
C LYS A 76 -38.97 22.05 -9.14
N GLN A 77 -38.40 23.25 -9.05
CA GLN A 77 -39.15 24.50 -9.04
C GLN A 77 -39.65 24.90 -10.44
N VAL A 78 -38.91 24.54 -11.49
CA VAL A 78 -39.21 24.92 -12.88
C VAL A 78 -40.16 23.93 -13.56
N ALA A 79 -39.96 22.63 -13.33
CA ALA A 79 -40.69 21.54 -13.99
C ALA A 79 -41.02 20.42 -12.97
N PRO A 80 -42.05 20.61 -12.12
CA PRO A 80 -42.39 19.69 -11.04
C PRO A 80 -42.84 18.31 -11.55
N GLU A 81 -43.40 18.20 -12.75
CA GLU A 81 -43.75 16.92 -13.37
C GLU A 81 -42.54 16.01 -13.62
N GLY A 82 -41.33 16.59 -13.72
CA GLY A 82 -40.08 15.87 -13.97
C GLY A 82 -39.38 15.32 -12.72
N VAL A 83 -39.89 15.60 -11.51
CA VAL A 83 -39.25 15.27 -10.22
C VAL A 83 -38.77 13.82 -10.15
N ALA A 84 -39.64 12.87 -10.55
CA ALA A 84 -39.33 11.45 -10.49
C ALA A 84 -38.13 11.07 -11.40
N HIS A 85 -37.98 11.73 -12.55
CA HIS A 85 -36.88 11.51 -13.47
C HIS A 85 -35.56 12.08 -12.92
N TYR A 86 -35.59 13.29 -12.35
CA TYR A 86 -34.40 13.91 -11.74
C TYR A 86 -33.86 13.08 -10.57
N GLU A 87 -34.74 12.58 -9.71
CA GLU A 87 -34.33 11.73 -8.58
C GLU A 87 -33.81 10.37 -9.03
N ALA A 88 -34.38 9.79 -10.09
CA ALA A 88 -33.88 8.54 -10.66
C ALA A 88 -32.47 8.71 -11.22
N LEU A 89 -32.18 9.81 -11.92
CA LEU A 89 -30.85 10.13 -12.44
C LEU A 89 -29.84 10.31 -11.31
N LEU A 90 -30.19 11.06 -10.27
CA LEU A 90 -29.32 11.27 -9.10
C LEU A 90 -28.96 9.94 -8.41
N LYS A 91 -29.97 9.08 -8.18
CA LYS A 91 -29.76 7.75 -7.57
C LYS A 91 -28.89 6.84 -8.44
N ALA A 92 -29.14 6.82 -9.74
CA ALA A 92 -28.36 6.03 -10.69
C ALA A 92 -26.89 6.48 -10.73
N TYR A 93 -26.63 7.79 -10.73
CA TYR A 93 -25.28 8.34 -10.65
C TYR A 93 -24.58 7.91 -9.36
N ALA A 94 -25.21 8.12 -8.21
CA ALA A 94 -24.62 7.78 -6.91
C ALA A 94 -24.28 6.28 -6.80
N ALA A 95 -25.19 5.41 -7.26
CA ALA A 95 -24.96 3.97 -7.30
C ALA A 95 -23.82 3.58 -8.27
N GLY A 96 -23.79 4.18 -9.47
CA GLY A 96 -22.74 3.94 -10.46
C GLY A 96 -21.36 4.38 -9.97
N ALA A 97 -21.28 5.56 -9.33
CA ALA A 97 -20.05 6.07 -8.74
C ALA A 97 -19.55 5.16 -7.60
N ALA A 98 -20.45 4.75 -6.68
CA ALA A 98 -20.10 3.82 -5.61
C ALA A 98 -19.57 2.48 -6.15
N ALA A 99 -20.22 1.93 -7.18
CA ALA A 99 -19.77 0.70 -7.83
C ALA A 99 -18.43 0.86 -8.59
N ALA A 100 -18.16 2.03 -9.17
CA ALA A 100 -16.86 2.33 -9.78
C ALA A 100 -15.75 2.41 -8.74
N ILE A 101 -15.98 3.10 -7.62
CA ILE A 101 -15.02 3.22 -6.51
C ILE A 101 -14.73 1.85 -5.89
N ALA A 102 -15.75 1.02 -5.66
CA ALA A 102 -15.59 -0.31 -5.09
C ALA A 102 -14.76 -1.26 -5.98
N ARG A 103 -14.79 -1.07 -7.30
CA ARG A 103 -13.99 -1.83 -8.26
C ARG A 103 -12.55 -1.35 -8.40
N PHE A 104 -12.21 -0.21 -7.81
CA PHE A 104 -10.86 0.32 -7.83
C PHE A 104 -9.98 -0.51 -6.86
N GLN A 105 -9.38 -1.60 -7.35
CA GLN A 105 -8.57 -2.54 -6.56
C GLN A 105 -7.08 -2.29 -6.61
#